data_AF-A0A7S0WM63-F1
#
_entry.id   AF-A0A7S0WM63-F1
#
_cell.length_a   1.000
_cell.length_b   1.000
_cell.length_c   1.000
_cell.angle_alpha   90.00
_cell.angle_beta   90.00
_cell.angle_gamma   90.00
#
_symmetry.space_group_name_H-M   'P 1'
#
loop_
_entity.id
_entity.type
_entity.pdbx_description
1 polymer ?
#
loop_
_entity_poly.entity_id
_entity_poly.type
_entity_poly.pdbx_seq_one_letter_code
_entity_poly.pdbx_strand_id
1 'polypeptide(L)'
;SNGAGEVAEFLANKTANVASKWAHEPDAEKSLPAGEKIKDEYTRKGFRAMMDNCKGRSIVMDGGHVQQYAFLREYKSAIRNEWLVLPSYNASAPKTPAVVKELGPPQRGDMVVHLRWGDPGKARSCTPSVDADTSCSALVDDQGPAPMEYYKTVLKGTAHKRVLLLVQTKKKGARLVENLLRLFPTAVLVLNDDILVDYWYMSQAEKIIMSPGTISWWGAFMSNAVEVHYPITETGSGRNRLNHDLHVDDEPRYVYHDTVSETYFLTHKKLMAISKSS
;
A
#
# COMPACT_ATOMS: atom_id res chain seq x y z
N SER A 1 18.94 41.45 2.86
CA SER A 1 18.29 40.82 1.67
C SER A 1 19.25 39.88 0.92
N ASN A 2 20.00 39.02 1.63
CA ASN A 2 20.97 38.10 1.02
C ASN A 2 20.58 36.60 1.10
N GLY A 3 19.43 36.24 1.67
CA GLY A 3 19.07 34.83 1.91
C GLY A 3 18.46 34.08 0.71
N ALA A 4 18.05 34.76 -0.36
CA ALA A 4 17.43 34.11 -1.52
C ALA A 4 18.47 33.48 -2.47
N GLY A 5 19.70 34.00 -2.49
CA GLY A 5 20.79 33.48 -3.34
C GLY A 5 21.35 32.16 -2.82
N GLU A 6 21.55 32.05 -1.50
CA GLU A 6 22.16 30.86 -0.87
C GLU A 6 21.24 29.61 -0.96
N VAL A 7 19.92 29.80 -0.93
CA VAL A 7 18.95 28.70 -1.08
C VAL A 7 18.91 28.18 -2.53
N ALA A 8 19.01 29.07 -3.51
CA ALA A 8 19.05 28.69 -4.92
C ALA A 8 20.34 27.94 -5.27
N GLU A 9 21.48 28.37 -4.71
CA GLU A 9 22.78 27.72 -4.91
C GLU A 9 22.87 26.35 -4.22
N PHE A 10 22.30 26.21 -3.02
CA PHE A 10 22.19 24.93 -2.33
C PHE A 10 21.34 23.90 -3.11
N LEU A 11 20.21 24.35 -3.69
CA LEU A 11 19.35 23.49 -4.52
C LEU A 11 20.02 23.12 -5.85
N ALA A 12 20.75 24.05 -6.49
CA ALA A 12 21.51 23.76 -7.70
C ALA A 12 22.61 22.71 -7.46
N ASN A 13 23.37 22.84 -6.37
CA ASN A 13 24.43 21.90 -6.01
C ASN A 13 23.91 20.51 -5.62
N LYS A 14 22.72 20.43 -5.00
CA LYS A 14 22.07 19.14 -4.69
C LYS A 14 21.59 18.42 -5.96
N THR A 15 21.13 19.18 -6.95
CA THR A 15 20.70 18.65 -8.26
C THR A 15 21.88 18.13 -9.08
N ALA A 16 23.02 18.84 -9.05
CA ALA A 16 24.25 18.43 -9.73
C ALA A 16 24.90 17.17 -9.12
N ASN A 17 24.85 17.01 -7.80
CA ASN A 17 25.38 15.81 -7.10
C ASN A 17 24.53 14.55 -7.32
N VAL A 18 23.25 14.70 -7.65
CA VAL A 18 22.41 13.55 -8.05
C VAL A 18 22.71 13.18 -9.50
N ALA A 19 22.96 14.14 -10.40
CA ALA A 19 23.33 13.83 -11.78
C ALA A 19 24.70 13.14 -11.91
N SER A 20 25.70 13.54 -11.12
CA SER A 20 27.06 12.96 -11.20
C SER A 20 27.16 11.54 -10.65
N LYS A 21 26.29 11.16 -9.69
CA LYS A 21 26.26 9.81 -9.12
C LYS A 21 25.68 8.75 -10.05
N TRP A 22 25.04 9.15 -11.14
CA TRP A 22 24.39 8.27 -12.12
C TRP A 22 25.22 8.10 -13.40
N ALA A 23 26.38 8.77 -13.50
CA ALA A 23 27.23 8.77 -14.70
C ALA A 23 28.32 7.68 -14.71
N HIS A 24 28.29 6.72 -13.77
CA HIS A 24 29.35 5.69 -13.65
C HIS A 24 28.84 4.24 -13.60
N GLU A 25 27.69 3.96 -14.21
CA GLU A 25 27.40 2.61 -14.70
C GLU A 25 27.57 2.61 -16.23
N PRO A 26 28.50 1.80 -16.78
CA PRO A 26 28.75 1.77 -18.21
C PRO A 26 27.70 0.89 -18.86
N ASP A 27 26.53 1.45 -19.11
CA ASP A 27 25.74 1.13 -20.29
C ASP A 27 24.75 2.28 -20.59
N ALA A 28 24.90 2.82 -21.80
CA ALA A 28 24.09 3.84 -22.48
C ALA A 28 24.42 5.33 -22.24
N GLU A 29 25.03 5.95 -23.26
CA GLU A 29 24.71 7.33 -23.64
C GLU A 29 24.44 7.41 -25.14
N LYS A 30 23.15 7.47 -25.50
CA LYS A 30 22.70 8.31 -26.61
C LYS A 30 21.90 9.45 -26.00
N SER A 31 22.41 10.66 -26.21
CA SER A 31 21.83 11.94 -25.80
C SER A 31 20.31 11.99 -25.94
N LEU A 32 19.61 12.25 -24.83
CA LEU A 32 18.15 12.41 -24.78
C LEU A 32 17.75 13.87 -25.07
N PRO A 33 16.69 14.13 -25.87
CA PRO A 33 16.17 15.48 -26.07
C PRO A 33 15.26 15.91 -24.92
N ALA A 34 15.21 17.22 -24.68
CA ALA A 34 14.37 17.84 -23.67
C ALA A 34 12.87 17.77 -24.00
N GLY A 35 12.04 17.52 -22.98
CA GLY A 35 10.59 17.74 -22.99
C GLY A 35 9.80 16.62 -22.32
N GLU A 36 9.07 16.95 -21.25
CA GLU A 36 8.24 16.05 -20.41
C GLU A 36 7.38 15.04 -21.21
N LYS A 37 6.95 15.39 -22.43
CA LYS A 37 6.19 14.51 -23.33
C LYS A 37 6.91 13.22 -23.72
N ILE A 38 8.25 13.24 -23.87
CA ILE A 38 9.01 12.05 -24.27
C ILE A 38 9.04 11.03 -23.14
N LYS A 39 9.13 11.50 -21.88
CA LYS A 39 9.15 10.60 -20.71
C LYS A 39 7.79 9.91 -20.53
N ASP A 40 6.70 10.65 -20.67
CA ASP A 40 5.34 10.09 -20.60
C ASP A 40 5.06 9.11 -21.74
N GLU A 41 5.48 9.40 -22.97
CA GLU A 41 5.30 8.50 -24.10
C GLU A 41 6.16 7.25 -23.99
N TYR A 42 7.40 7.36 -23.49
CA TYR A 42 8.26 6.20 -23.20
C TYR A 42 7.76 5.39 -22.01
N THR A 43 7.24 6.00 -20.94
CA THR A 43 6.64 5.30 -19.82
C THR A 43 5.33 4.61 -20.23
N ARG A 44 4.49 5.26 -21.04
CA ARG A 44 3.29 4.64 -21.62
C ARG A 44 3.63 3.51 -22.60
N LYS A 45 4.61 3.70 -23.50
CA LYS A 45 5.08 2.63 -24.40
C LYS A 45 5.81 1.52 -23.66
N GLY A 46 6.54 1.82 -22.59
CA GLY A 46 7.24 0.86 -21.75
C GLY A 46 6.26 0.03 -20.91
N PHE A 47 5.27 0.67 -20.29
CA PHE A 47 4.19 -0.02 -19.60
C PHE A 47 3.34 -0.83 -20.58
N ARG A 48 2.95 -0.24 -21.72
CA ARG A 48 2.24 -0.95 -22.79
C ARG A 48 3.05 -2.10 -23.36
N ALA A 49 4.36 -1.97 -23.54
CA ALA A 49 5.24 -3.06 -23.99
C ALA A 49 5.43 -4.15 -22.92
N MET A 50 5.47 -3.78 -21.64
CA MET A 50 5.37 -4.73 -20.52
C MET A 50 4.06 -5.52 -20.61
N MET A 51 2.94 -4.82 -20.83
CA MET A 51 1.59 -5.41 -20.93
C MET A 51 1.37 -6.21 -22.23
N ASP A 52 1.92 -5.79 -23.36
CA ASP A 52 1.82 -6.46 -24.67
C ASP A 52 2.70 -7.72 -24.72
N ASN A 53 3.80 -7.75 -23.94
CA ASN A 53 4.57 -8.97 -23.68
C ASN A 53 3.91 -9.90 -22.64
N CYS A 54 2.82 -9.50 -21.97
CA CYS A 54 2.02 -10.37 -21.09
C CYS A 54 1.17 -11.40 -21.84
N LYS A 55 1.65 -11.94 -22.97
CA LYS A 55 1.10 -13.18 -23.57
C LYS A 55 1.08 -14.36 -22.57
N GLY A 56 1.73 -14.21 -21.39
CA GLY A 56 1.76 -15.15 -20.28
C GLY A 56 1.01 -14.78 -18.98
N ARG A 57 0.05 -13.84 -18.96
CA ARG A 57 -0.76 -13.49 -17.76
C ARG A 57 0.01 -13.03 -16.50
N SER A 58 1.26 -12.57 -16.63
CA SER A 58 2.05 -12.06 -15.51
C SER A 58 2.25 -10.54 -15.64
N ILE A 59 1.69 -9.76 -14.71
CA ILE A 59 2.08 -8.36 -14.52
C ILE A 59 3.27 -8.36 -13.57
N VAL A 60 4.47 -8.09 -14.09
CA VAL A 60 5.64 -7.86 -13.25
C VAL A 60 5.49 -6.47 -12.64
N MET A 61 5.16 -6.40 -11.36
CA MET A 61 5.06 -5.14 -10.62
C MET A 61 6.45 -4.67 -10.16
N ASP A 62 7.39 -4.57 -11.11
CA ASP A 62 8.74 -4.08 -10.86
C ASP A 62 8.90 -2.68 -11.49
N GLY A 63 9.59 -1.78 -10.78
CA GLY A 63 9.74 -0.36 -11.13
C GLY A 63 8.70 0.57 -10.50
N GLY A 64 9.14 1.76 -10.06
CA GLY A 64 8.30 2.72 -9.33
C GLY A 64 7.02 3.19 -10.06
N HIS A 65 6.94 3.03 -11.39
CA HIS A 65 5.78 3.45 -12.19
C HIS A 65 4.48 2.68 -11.85
N VAL A 66 4.56 1.41 -11.45
CA VAL A 66 3.37 0.64 -11.01
C VAL A 66 2.89 1.00 -9.60
N GLN A 67 3.50 2.01 -8.98
CA GLN A 67 3.10 2.54 -7.68
C GLN A 67 2.70 4.02 -7.79
N GLN A 68 2.20 4.44 -8.95
CA GLN A 68 1.67 5.78 -9.18
C GLN A 68 0.20 5.71 -9.58
N TYR A 69 -0.67 6.11 -8.66
CA TYR A 69 -2.11 6.09 -8.85
C TYR A 69 -2.54 6.90 -10.08
N ALA A 70 -2.00 8.12 -10.22
CA ALA A 70 -2.33 9.03 -11.32
C ALA A 70 -2.16 8.39 -12.70
N PHE A 71 -1.19 7.47 -12.84
CA PHE A 71 -0.98 6.70 -14.06
C PHE A 71 -1.95 5.53 -14.19
N LEU A 72 -2.18 4.78 -13.10
CA LEU A 72 -2.99 3.56 -13.10
C LEU A 72 -4.50 3.82 -13.24
N ARG A 73 -5.00 4.99 -12.79
CA ARG A 73 -6.45 5.27 -12.75
C ARG A 73 -7.13 5.19 -14.11
N GLU A 74 -6.45 5.64 -15.18
CA GLU A 74 -6.97 5.59 -16.56
C GLU A 74 -7.18 4.15 -17.05
N TYR A 75 -6.45 3.20 -16.48
CA TYR A 75 -6.48 1.79 -16.85
C TYR A 75 -7.26 0.91 -15.87
N LYS A 76 -7.88 1.49 -14.83
CA LYS A 76 -8.55 0.72 -13.76
C LYS A 76 -9.49 -0.36 -14.30
N SER A 77 -10.32 -0.02 -15.28
CA SER A 77 -11.27 -0.96 -15.89
C SER A 77 -10.56 -2.11 -16.62
N ALA A 78 -9.55 -1.81 -17.45
CA ALA A 78 -8.79 -2.82 -18.18
C ALA A 78 -7.99 -3.71 -17.21
N ILE A 79 -7.35 -3.11 -16.20
CA ILE A 79 -6.63 -3.88 -15.17
C ILE A 79 -7.58 -4.87 -14.50
N ARG A 80 -8.76 -4.41 -14.11
CA ARG A 80 -9.74 -5.24 -13.40
C ARG A 80 -10.33 -6.36 -14.25
N ASN A 81 -10.72 -6.04 -15.48
CA ASN A 81 -11.57 -6.91 -16.28
C ASN A 81 -10.78 -7.77 -17.28
N GLU A 82 -9.57 -7.37 -17.63
CA GLU A 82 -8.78 -8.00 -18.69
C GLU A 82 -7.42 -8.48 -18.19
N TRP A 83 -6.72 -7.69 -17.37
CA TRP A 83 -5.31 -7.96 -17.06
C TRP A 83 -5.13 -8.78 -15.78
N LEU A 84 -5.84 -8.43 -14.70
CA LEU A 84 -5.82 -9.10 -13.41
C LEU A 84 -7.11 -9.88 -13.18
N VAL A 85 -7.45 -10.75 -14.13
CA VAL A 85 -8.57 -11.69 -13.97
C VAL A 85 -8.20 -12.69 -12.89
N LEU A 86 -8.72 -12.47 -11.68
CA LEU A 86 -8.51 -13.39 -10.58
C LEU A 86 -9.13 -14.76 -10.85
N PRO A 87 -8.53 -15.82 -10.32
CA PRO A 87 -9.26 -17.07 -10.16
C PRO A 87 -10.49 -16.81 -9.29
N SER A 88 -11.68 -17.16 -9.81
CA SER A 88 -12.87 -17.24 -8.99
C SER A 88 -12.69 -18.42 -8.03
N TYR A 89 -12.38 -18.16 -6.76
CA TYR A 89 -12.44 -19.21 -5.75
C TYR A 89 -13.91 -19.58 -5.54
N ASN A 90 -14.31 -20.70 -6.15
CA ASN A 90 -15.58 -21.35 -5.86
C ASN A 90 -15.34 -22.33 -4.71
N ALA A 91 -16.12 -22.25 -3.62
CA ALA A 91 -15.99 -23.16 -2.48
C ALA A 91 -16.00 -24.66 -2.88
N SER A 92 -16.68 -25.00 -3.97
CA SER A 92 -16.75 -26.36 -4.51
C SER A 92 -15.55 -26.78 -5.37
N ALA A 93 -14.67 -25.86 -5.78
CA ALA A 93 -13.54 -26.21 -6.64
C ALA A 93 -12.45 -26.97 -5.84
N PRO A 94 -11.85 -28.03 -6.40
CA PRO A 94 -10.87 -28.85 -5.70
C PRO A 94 -9.70 -28.05 -5.12
N LYS A 95 -9.22 -27.05 -5.88
CA LYS A 95 -8.07 -26.20 -5.54
C LYS A 95 -8.40 -25.00 -4.66
N THR A 96 -9.64 -24.86 -4.18
CA THR A 96 -10.01 -23.74 -3.32
C THR A 96 -9.33 -23.87 -1.95
N PRO A 97 -8.63 -22.82 -1.48
CA PRO A 97 -7.98 -22.81 -0.17
C PRO A 97 -8.96 -23.15 0.96
N ALA A 98 -8.49 -23.92 1.95
CA ALA A 98 -9.34 -24.42 3.05
C ALA A 98 -10.08 -23.28 3.77
N VAL A 99 -9.39 -22.17 4.04
CA VAL A 99 -9.98 -20.98 4.69
C VAL A 99 -11.13 -20.38 3.88
N VAL A 100 -11.07 -20.43 2.54
CA VAL A 100 -12.15 -19.96 1.66
C VAL A 100 -13.33 -20.95 1.67
N LYS A 101 -13.06 -22.25 1.75
CA LYS A 101 -14.11 -23.28 1.88
C LYS A 101 -14.86 -23.14 3.21
N GLU A 102 -14.14 -22.84 4.29
CA GLU A 102 -14.68 -22.74 5.64
C GLU A 102 -15.47 -21.45 5.86
N LEU A 103 -14.89 -20.29 5.53
CA LEU A 103 -15.48 -18.99 5.86
C LEU A 103 -16.34 -18.41 4.72
N GLY A 104 -16.14 -18.88 3.50
CA GLY A 104 -16.75 -18.31 2.31
C GLY A 104 -16.28 -16.89 1.99
N PRO A 105 -16.93 -16.20 1.04
CA PRO A 105 -16.63 -14.79 0.77
C PRO A 105 -17.11 -13.89 1.92
N PRO A 106 -16.53 -12.67 2.05
CA PRO A 106 -17.11 -11.62 2.88
C PRO A 106 -18.60 -11.43 2.60
N GLN A 107 -19.38 -11.27 3.66
CA GLN A 107 -20.81 -11.01 3.61
C GLN A 107 -21.11 -9.52 3.75
N ARG A 108 -22.33 -9.11 3.41
CA ARG A 108 -22.77 -7.72 3.58
C ARG A 108 -22.72 -7.30 5.06
N GLY A 109 -22.00 -6.22 5.33
CA GLY A 109 -21.69 -5.69 6.65
C GLY A 109 -20.40 -6.22 7.25
N ASP A 110 -19.68 -7.12 6.58
CA ASP A 110 -18.34 -7.54 7.01
C ASP A 110 -17.31 -6.43 6.73
N MET A 111 -16.35 -6.31 7.64
CA MET A 111 -15.17 -5.47 7.50
C MET A 111 -13.96 -6.36 7.26
N VAL A 112 -13.28 -6.21 6.12
CA VAL A 112 -12.02 -6.94 5.86
C VAL A 112 -10.85 -6.07 6.30
N VAL A 113 -9.97 -6.61 7.14
CA VAL A 113 -8.77 -5.93 7.64
C VAL A 113 -7.56 -6.68 7.16
N HIS A 114 -6.77 -6.05 6.31
CA HIS A 114 -5.51 -6.62 5.87
C HIS A 114 -4.39 -6.24 6.84
N LEU A 115 -3.67 -7.23 7.38
CA LEU A 115 -2.53 -7.00 8.26
C LEU A 115 -1.23 -7.40 7.56
N ARG A 116 -0.33 -6.43 7.36
CA ARG A 116 1.01 -6.67 6.84
C ARG A 116 2.01 -6.69 7.98
N TRP A 117 2.96 -7.60 7.92
CA TRP A 117 4.21 -7.52 8.68
C TRP A 117 5.33 -7.13 7.73
N GLY A 118 6.33 -6.37 8.16
CA GLY A 118 7.46 -6.00 7.31
C GLY A 118 8.24 -7.21 6.80
N ASP A 119 9.16 -6.99 5.86
CA ASP A 119 10.10 -8.04 5.47
C ASP A 119 11.03 -8.32 6.66
N PRO A 120 11.10 -9.56 7.18
CA PRO A 120 11.80 -9.89 8.42
C PRO A 120 13.33 -9.65 8.40
N GLY A 121 13.90 -9.19 7.27
CA GLY A 121 15.32 -8.87 7.13
C GLY A 121 15.65 -7.38 7.04
N LYS A 122 14.65 -6.49 7.07
CA LYS A 122 14.86 -5.03 7.09
C LYS A 122 14.23 -4.42 8.34
N ALA A 123 14.43 -5.05 9.49
CA ALA A 123 14.45 -4.29 10.73
C ALA A 123 15.35 -3.09 10.43
N ARG A 124 14.77 -1.89 10.35
CA ARG A 124 15.51 -0.65 10.07
C ARG A 124 16.75 -0.77 10.92
N SER A 125 17.94 -0.60 10.36
CA SER A 125 19.15 -0.49 11.17
C SER A 125 18.84 0.54 12.22
N CYS A 126 18.44 0.08 13.39
CA CYS A 126 18.33 0.87 14.58
C CYS A 126 19.79 1.14 14.80
N THR A 127 20.28 2.24 14.22
CA THR A 127 21.57 2.79 14.57
C THR A 127 21.53 2.80 16.08
N PRO A 128 22.35 1.99 16.76
CA PRO A 128 22.28 1.87 18.20
C PRO A 128 22.39 3.29 18.74
N SER A 129 21.29 3.83 19.25
CA SER A 129 21.38 4.98 20.12
C SER A 129 22.26 4.52 21.28
N VAL A 130 23.13 5.41 21.75
CA VAL A 130 24.26 5.13 22.64
C VAL A 130 23.82 4.52 23.99
N ASP A 131 22.52 4.41 24.24
CA ASP A 131 21.88 3.74 25.36
C ASP A 131 21.35 2.35 24.94
N ALA A 132 22.26 1.39 24.85
CA ALA A 132 22.07 0.05 24.26
C ALA A 132 21.35 -0.97 25.16
N ASP A 133 20.30 -0.58 25.90
CA ASP A 133 19.63 -1.50 26.84
C ASP A 133 18.14 -1.77 26.53
N THR A 134 17.63 -1.27 25.41
CA THR A 134 16.28 -1.65 24.93
C THR A 134 16.39 -2.26 23.54
N SER A 135 16.20 -3.58 23.45
CA SER A 135 16.30 -4.34 22.20
C SER A 135 15.24 -3.89 21.18
N CYS A 136 15.63 -3.00 20.26
CA CYS A 136 14.77 -2.51 19.18
C CYS A 136 14.18 -3.59 18.28
N SER A 137 14.69 -4.83 18.30
CA SER A 137 14.19 -5.92 17.45
C SER A 137 12.82 -6.47 17.91
N ALA A 138 12.53 -6.48 19.22
CA ALA A 138 11.32 -7.12 19.73
C ALA A 138 10.04 -6.27 19.57
N LEU A 139 10.17 -4.95 19.47
CA LEU A 139 9.02 -4.04 19.40
C LEU A 139 8.49 -3.80 17.98
N VAL A 140 9.33 -3.97 16.96
CA VAL A 140 8.97 -3.68 15.56
C VAL A 140 8.33 -4.89 14.87
N ASP A 141 8.69 -6.12 15.26
CA ASP A 141 8.26 -7.34 14.57
C ASP A 141 6.79 -7.74 14.80
N ASP A 142 6.13 -7.12 15.79
CA ASP A 142 4.78 -7.49 16.22
C ASP A 142 3.70 -6.43 15.98
N GLN A 143 4.08 -5.19 15.64
CA GLN A 143 3.12 -4.10 15.47
C GLN A 143 2.70 -3.85 14.01
N GLY A 144 3.40 -4.43 13.03
CA GLY A 144 3.17 -4.13 11.62
C GLY A 144 3.52 -2.67 11.25
N PRO A 145 3.32 -2.26 9.98
CA PRO A 145 3.72 -0.94 9.50
C PRO A 145 2.73 0.18 9.83
N ALA A 146 1.50 -0.14 10.28
CA ALA A 146 0.54 0.83 10.80
C ALA A 146 0.32 0.57 12.30
N PRO A 147 0.23 1.63 13.12
CA PRO A 147 0.11 1.47 14.57
C PRO A 147 -1.23 0.83 14.97
N MET A 148 -1.26 0.16 16.12
CA MET A 148 -2.48 -0.42 16.69
C MET A 148 -3.65 0.59 16.76
N GLU A 149 -3.36 1.83 17.18
CA GLU A 149 -4.39 2.86 17.36
C GLU A 149 -5.12 3.21 16.06
N TYR A 150 -4.48 3.03 14.90
CA TYR A 150 -5.17 3.17 13.61
C TYR A 150 -6.29 2.14 13.46
N TYR A 151 -5.98 0.85 13.62
CA TYR A 151 -6.98 -0.21 13.49
C TYR A 151 -8.10 -0.07 14.53
N LYS A 152 -7.73 0.23 15.78
CA LYS A 152 -8.70 0.44 16.88
C LYS A 152 -9.63 1.61 16.60
N THR A 153 -9.10 2.73 16.13
CA THR A 153 -9.89 3.93 15.85
C THR A 153 -10.87 3.68 14.70
N VAL A 154 -10.41 3.08 13.61
CA VAL A 154 -11.27 2.76 12.46
C VAL A 154 -12.34 1.76 12.83
N LEU A 155 -11.99 0.64 13.46
CA LEU A 155 -12.96 -0.40 13.84
C LEU A 155 -14.02 0.13 14.81
N LYS A 156 -13.66 1.03 15.73
CA LYS A 156 -14.65 1.66 16.63
C LYS A 156 -15.51 2.72 15.93
N GLY A 157 -14.95 3.44 14.96
CA GLY A 157 -15.64 4.53 14.25
C GLY A 157 -16.50 4.07 13.08
N THR A 158 -16.31 2.85 12.57
CA THR A 158 -17.03 2.36 11.39
C THR A 158 -17.94 1.18 11.73
N ALA A 159 -19.23 1.31 11.41
CA ALA A 159 -20.20 0.23 11.62
C ALA A 159 -19.87 -1.01 10.78
N HIS A 160 -19.92 -2.18 11.43
CA HIS A 160 -19.67 -3.50 10.85
C HIS A 160 -20.35 -4.60 11.69
N LYS A 161 -20.60 -5.76 11.08
CA LYS A 161 -21.19 -6.95 11.75
C LYS A 161 -20.12 -7.92 12.23
N ARG A 162 -19.11 -8.14 11.40
CA ARG A 162 -18.01 -9.09 11.59
C ARG A 162 -16.73 -8.46 11.06
N VAL A 163 -15.60 -8.79 11.68
CA VAL A 163 -14.27 -8.36 11.23
C VAL A 163 -13.51 -9.58 10.72
N LEU A 164 -13.04 -9.55 9.48
CA LEU A 164 -12.21 -10.60 8.89
C LEU A 164 -10.76 -10.11 8.89
N LEU A 165 -9.93 -10.65 9.78
CA LEU A 165 -8.52 -10.30 9.90
C LEU A 165 -7.71 -11.20 8.96
N LEU A 166 -7.22 -10.63 7.85
CA LEU A 166 -6.33 -11.33 6.92
C LEU A 166 -4.92 -11.35 7.50
N VAL A 167 -4.45 -12.55 7.85
CA VAL A 167 -3.22 -12.74 8.64
C VAL A 167 -2.39 -13.88 8.07
N GLN A 168 -1.10 -13.62 7.86
CA GLN A 168 -0.12 -14.67 7.54
C GLN A 168 -0.08 -15.73 8.64
N THR A 169 -0.07 -17.01 8.31
CA THR A 169 -0.19 -18.11 9.29
C THR A 169 0.83 -17.98 10.42
N LYS A 170 2.08 -17.66 10.06
CA LYS A 170 3.20 -17.47 11.00
C LYS A 170 3.05 -16.27 11.95
N LYS A 171 2.08 -15.38 11.71
CA LYS A 171 1.81 -14.17 12.49
C LYS A 171 0.51 -14.25 13.30
N LYS A 172 -0.12 -15.43 13.38
CA LYS A 172 -1.32 -15.68 14.18
C LYS A 172 -1.20 -15.19 15.64
N GLY A 173 -0.03 -15.41 16.26
CA GLY A 173 0.26 -15.00 17.65
C GLY A 173 0.94 -13.65 17.79
N ALA A 174 0.98 -12.83 16.73
CA ALA A 174 1.55 -11.49 16.83
C ALA A 174 0.68 -10.63 17.78
N ARG A 175 1.33 -9.81 18.62
CA ARG A 175 0.65 -8.96 19.62
C ARG A 175 -0.44 -8.07 19.02
N LEU A 176 -0.26 -7.58 17.79
CA LEU A 176 -1.30 -6.85 17.06
C LEU A 176 -2.58 -7.69 16.88
N VAL A 177 -2.44 -8.94 16.45
CA VAL A 177 -3.56 -9.86 16.19
C VAL A 177 -4.28 -10.20 17.49
N GLU A 178 -3.55 -10.60 18.52
CA GLU A 178 -4.12 -10.96 19.81
C GLU A 178 -4.91 -9.80 20.44
N ASN A 179 -4.36 -8.59 20.35
CA ASN A 179 -5.04 -7.39 20.84
C ASN A 179 -6.32 -7.10 20.06
N LEU A 180 -6.31 -7.25 18.72
CA LEU A 180 -7.50 -7.03 17.90
C LEU A 180 -8.59 -8.06 18.23
N LEU A 181 -8.24 -9.34 18.35
CA LEU A 181 -9.18 -10.39 18.74
C LEU A 181 -9.79 -10.14 20.13
N ARG A 182 -8.97 -9.68 21.09
CA ARG A 182 -9.43 -9.34 22.44
C ARG A 182 -10.37 -8.12 22.46
N LEU A 183 -10.08 -7.10 21.66
CA LEU A 183 -10.85 -5.85 21.64
C LEU A 183 -12.12 -5.94 20.80
N PHE A 184 -12.14 -6.83 19.80
CA PHE A 184 -13.24 -6.96 18.84
C PHE A 184 -13.70 -8.43 18.80
N PRO A 185 -14.66 -8.84 19.66
CA PRO A 185 -15.13 -10.23 19.74
C PRO A 185 -15.78 -10.77 18.46
N THR A 186 -16.17 -9.88 17.54
CA THR A 186 -16.70 -10.21 16.21
C THR A 186 -15.58 -10.47 15.19
N ALA A 187 -14.30 -10.39 15.60
CA ALA A 187 -13.17 -10.65 14.74
C ALA A 187 -12.93 -12.15 14.54
N VAL A 188 -12.72 -12.53 13.29
CA VAL A 188 -12.41 -13.88 12.83
C VAL A 188 -11.09 -13.84 12.07
N LEU A 189 -10.20 -14.77 12.39
CA LEU A 189 -8.93 -14.90 11.69
C LEU A 189 -9.13 -15.60 10.34
N VAL A 190 -8.60 -14.99 9.29
CA VAL A 190 -8.43 -15.58 7.97
C VAL A 190 -6.95 -15.90 7.83
N LEU A 191 -6.55 -17.06 8.34
CA LEU A 191 -5.15 -17.52 8.29
C LEU A 191 -4.84 -18.11 6.93
N ASN A 192 -3.87 -17.52 6.23
CA ASN A 192 -3.40 -18.01 4.95
C ASN A 192 -1.99 -17.47 4.65
N ASP A 193 -1.24 -18.16 3.78
CA ASP A 193 0.06 -17.67 3.29
C ASP A 193 0.03 -17.39 1.78
N ASP A 194 -1.17 -17.39 1.17
CA ASP A 194 -1.38 -17.15 -0.26
C ASP A 194 -1.91 -15.74 -0.47
N ILE A 195 -1.06 -14.89 -1.01
CA ILE A 195 -1.34 -13.49 -1.31
C ILE A 195 -2.58 -13.28 -2.22
N LEU A 196 -2.92 -14.27 -3.04
CA LEU A 196 -4.11 -14.23 -3.90
C LEU A 196 -5.39 -14.46 -3.10
N VAL A 197 -5.32 -15.18 -1.97
CA VAL A 197 -6.44 -15.30 -1.02
C VAL A 197 -6.70 -13.97 -0.36
N ASP A 198 -5.66 -13.28 0.12
CA ASP A 198 -5.79 -11.94 0.70
C ASP A 198 -6.43 -10.98 -0.30
N TYR A 199 -5.88 -10.92 -1.51
CA TYR A 199 -6.43 -10.08 -2.58
C TYR A 199 -7.88 -10.44 -2.91
N TRP A 200 -8.21 -11.74 -2.98
CA TRP A 200 -9.59 -12.17 -3.24
C TRP A 200 -10.55 -11.70 -2.16
N TYR A 201 -10.25 -11.92 -0.87
CA TYR A 201 -11.08 -11.44 0.23
C TYR A 201 -11.27 -9.92 0.17
N MET A 202 -10.20 -9.16 -0.07
CA MET A 202 -10.29 -7.71 -0.21
C MET A 202 -11.15 -7.29 -1.41
N SER A 203 -11.01 -7.97 -2.56
CA SER A 203 -11.77 -7.63 -3.78
C SER A 203 -13.28 -7.79 -3.62
N GLN A 204 -13.72 -8.70 -2.74
CA GLN A 204 -15.13 -9.01 -2.47
C GLN A 204 -15.71 -8.21 -1.29
N ALA A 205 -14.87 -7.50 -0.54
CA ALA A 205 -15.29 -6.82 0.68
C ALA A 205 -16.18 -5.59 0.38
N GLU A 206 -17.19 -5.37 1.22
CA GLU A 206 -17.97 -4.13 1.23
C GLU A 206 -17.16 -2.99 1.89
N LYS A 207 -16.41 -3.31 2.94
CA LYS A 207 -15.55 -2.35 3.65
C LYS A 207 -14.17 -2.92 3.90
N ILE A 208 -13.15 -2.08 3.74
CA ILE A 208 -11.75 -2.50 3.82
C ILE A 208 -10.99 -1.59 4.79
N ILE A 209 -10.21 -2.17 5.69
CA ILE A 209 -9.12 -1.49 6.39
C ILE A 209 -7.81 -1.98 5.79
N MET A 210 -7.10 -1.07 5.13
CA MET A 210 -5.82 -1.36 4.52
C MET A 210 -4.70 -1.34 5.55
N SER A 211 -3.62 -2.08 5.28
CA SER A 211 -2.31 -1.84 5.85
C SER A 211 -1.38 -1.23 4.79
N PRO A 212 -0.33 -0.48 5.17
CA PRO A 212 0.69 -0.05 4.22
C PRO A 212 1.32 -1.23 3.47
N GLY A 213 1.11 -1.31 2.16
CA GLY A 213 1.70 -2.35 1.31
C GLY A 213 1.02 -2.48 -0.04
N THR A 214 1.78 -2.95 -1.04
CA THR A 214 1.35 -3.05 -2.44
C THR A 214 0.09 -3.90 -2.61
N ILE A 215 0.02 -5.07 -1.96
CA ILE A 215 -1.14 -5.97 -2.10
C ILE A 215 -2.40 -5.40 -1.48
N SER A 216 -2.26 -4.81 -0.29
CA SER A 216 -3.39 -4.15 0.37
C SER A 216 -3.94 -3.02 -0.50
N TRP A 217 -3.05 -2.26 -1.13
CA TRP A 217 -3.43 -1.22 -2.08
C TRP A 217 -4.17 -1.77 -3.30
N TRP A 218 -3.60 -2.78 -3.96
CA TRP A 218 -4.21 -3.39 -5.14
C TRP A 218 -5.56 -4.04 -4.82
N GLY A 219 -5.65 -4.77 -3.70
CA GLY A 219 -6.90 -5.39 -3.24
C GLY A 219 -7.99 -4.36 -3.01
N ALA A 220 -7.66 -3.21 -2.42
CA ALA A 220 -8.61 -2.11 -2.21
C ALA A 220 -8.94 -1.36 -3.51
N PHE A 221 -7.93 -1.04 -4.32
CA PHE A 221 -8.09 -0.32 -5.58
C PHE A 221 -9.01 -1.07 -6.55
N MET A 222 -8.87 -2.39 -6.62
CA MET A 222 -9.65 -3.25 -7.53
C MET A 222 -10.97 -3.78 -6.96
N SER A 223 -11.27 -3.52 -5.67
CA SER A 223 -12.51 -3.98 -5.04
C SER A 223 -13.74 -3.16 -5.46
N ASN A 224 -14.93 -3.69 -5.16
CA ASN A 224 -16.18 -2.94 -5.14
C ASN A 224 -16.52 -2.35 -3.76
N ALA A 225 -15.55 -2.29 -2.84
CA ALA A 225 -15.81 -1.76 -1.50
C ALA A 225 -16.43 -0.36 -1.59
N VAL A 226 -17.44 -0.11 -0.76
CA VAL A 226 -18.10 1.21 -0.65
C VAL A 226 -17.35 2.13 0.31
N GLU A 227 -16.46 1.57 1.13
CA GLU A 227 -15.65 2.30 2.11
C GLU A 227 -14.27 1.63 2.25
N VAL A 228 -13.21 2.42 2.08
CA VAL A 228 -11.81 1.96 2.15
C VAL A 228 -11.04 2.88 3.09
N HIS A 229 -10.59 2.34 4.21
CA HIS A 229 -9.75 3.04 5.17
C HIS A 229 -8.28 2.87 4.80
N TYR A 230 -7.64 4.01 4.49
CA TYR A 230 -6.27 4.09 4.01
C TYR A 230 -5.37 4.73 5.07
N PRO A 231 -4.36 4.03 5.61
CA PRO A 231 -3.41 4.62 6.55
C PRO A 231 -2.29 5.39 5.84
N ILE A 232 -2.09 6.65 6.21
CA ILE A 232 -0.92 7.45 5.86
C ILE A 232 0.07 7.32 7.01
N THR A 233 1.21 6.67 6.74
CA THR A 233 2.25 6.45 7.75
C THR A 233 3.53 7.18 7.36
N GLU A 234 4.46 7.34 8.31
CA GLU A 234 5.72 8.04 8.07
C GLU A 234 6.53 7.43 6.91
N THR A 235 6.48 6.11 6.78
CA THR A 235 7.28 5.36 5.80
C THR A 235 6.47 4.70 4.69
N GLY A 236 5.15 4.75 4.79
CA GLY A 236 4.23 4.14 3.85
C GLY A 236 3.52 5.18 2.99
N SER A 237 3.61 5.00 1.67
CA SER A 237 2.83 5.68 0.63
C SER A 237 2.76 7.21 0.69
N GLY A 238 3.45 7.85 -0.27
CA GLY A 238 3.03 9.13 -0.81
C GLY A 238 3.64 10.39 -0.20
N ARG A 239 4.03 10.44 1.09
CA ARG A 239 4.53 11.72 1.64
C ARG A 239 5.85 12.20 1.04
N ASN A 240 6.80 11.28 0.78
CA ASN A 240 8.18 11.65 0.45
C ASN A 240 8.76 10.89 -0.75
N ARG A 241 7.93 10.24 -1.57
CA ARG A 241 8.39 9.49 -2.74
C ARG A 241 7.68 10.01 -3.98
N LEU A 242 8.33 10.93 -4.70
CA LEU A 242 7.87 11.47 -6.00
C LEU A 242 7.48 10.37 -7.00
N ASN A 243 8.06 9.18 -6.86
CA ASN A 243 7.81 8.04 -7.76
C ASN A 243 6.87 6.98 -7.18
N HIS A 244 6.31 7.14 -5.97
CA HIS A 244 5.46 6.15 -5.31
C HIS A 244 4.27 6.83 -4.60
N ASP A 245 3.40 7.45 -5.38
CA ASP A 245 2.16 8.05 -4.89
C ASP A 245 0.96 7.15 -5.18
N LEU A 246 0.41 6.56 -4.13
CA LEU A 246 -0.71 5.63 -4.17
C LEU A 246 -2.02 6.26 -3.66
N HIS A 247 -2.06 7.58 -3.45
CA HIS A 247 -3.29 8.26 -3.03
C HIS A 247 -4.33 8.24 -4.15
N VAL A 248 -5.53 7.78 -3.82
CA VAL A 248 -6.69 7.77 -4.72
C VAL A 248 -7.48 9.07 -4.52
N ASP A 249 -7.37 10.00 -5.47
CA ASP A 249 -7.85 11.38 -5.33
C ASP A 249 -9.25 11.66 -5.88
N ASP A 250 -9.79 10.73 -6.67
CA ASP A 250 -11.03 10.86 -7.43
C ASP A 250 -12.12 9.86 -7.01
N GLU A 251 -11.87 9.02 -6.00
CA GLU A 251 -12.86 8.08 -5.47
C GLU A 251 -13.32 8.45 -4.04
N PRO A 252 -14.60 8.81 -3.83
CA PRO A 252 -15.08 9.28 -2.52
C PRO A 252 -15.12 8.18 -1.44
N ARG A 253 -15.01 6.90 -1.83
CA ARG A 253 -14.98 5.77 -0.91
C ARG A 253 -13.71 5.69 -0.07
N TYR A 254 -12.65 6.42 -0.43
CA TYR A 254 -11.40 6.42 0.33
C TYR A 254 -11.48 7.37 1.52
N VAL A 255 -11.26 6.82 2.70
CA VAL A 255 -11.18 7.53 3.98
C VAL A 255 -9.75 7.42 4.48
N TYR A 256 -9.06 8.56 4.54
CA TYR A 256 -7.65 8.65 4.91
C TYR A 256 -7.46 8.83 6.42
N HIS A 257 -6.38 8.25 6.93
CA HIS A 257 -6.01 8.32 8.34
C HIS A 257 -4.54 8.64 8.46
N ASP A 258 -4.22 9.87 8.85
CA ASP A 258 -2.85 10.28 9.12
C ASP A 258 -2.42 9.76 10.48
N THR A 259 -1.66 8.68 10.48
CA THR A 259 -1.20 8.03 11.71
C THR A 259 -0.02 8.75 12.34
N VAL A 260 0.57 9.74 11.67
CA VAL A 260 1.69 10.53 12.20
C VAL A 260 1.16 11.70 13.02
N SER A 261 0.13 12.38 12.52
CA SER A 261 -0.56 13.47 13.26
C SER A 261 -1.77 13.00 14.07
N GLU A 262 -2.04 11.69 14.10
CA GLU A 262 -3.20 11.09 14.75
C GLU A 262 -4.54 11.70 14.30
N THR A 263 -4.63 12.08 13.02
CA THR A 263 -5.83 12.67 12.43
C THR A 263 -6.55 11.65 11.55
N TYR A 264 -7.78 11.31 11.92
CA TYR A 264 -8.55 10.22 11.32
C TYR A 264 -9.75 10.72 10.52
N PHE A 265 -10.31 9.84 9.68
CA PHE A 265 -11.54 10.09 8.91
C PHE A 265 -11.45 11.31 7.99
N LEU A 266 -10.32 11.43 7.30
CA LEU A 266 -10.05 12.51 6.35
C LEU A 266 -10.59 12.15 4.96
N THR A 267 -11.16 13.14 4.28
CA THR A 267 -11.35 13.07 2.82
C THR A 267 -10.03 13.43 2.13
N HIS A 268 -9.87 13.04 0.86
CA HIS A 268 -8.70 13.43 0.08
C HIS A 268 -8.49 14.96 0.07
N LYS A 269 -9.59 15.73 -0.11
CA LYS A 269 -9.55 17.20 -0.06
C LYS A 269 -9.00 17.74 1.27
N LYS A 270 -9.41 17.18 2.41
CA LYS A 270 -8.90 17.59 3.74
C LYS A 270 -7.43 17.22 3.90
N LEU A 271 -7.03 16.02 3.46
CA LEU A 271 -5.65 15.57 3.48
C LEU A 271 -4.73 16.55 2.71
N MET A 272 -5.14 16.97 1.50
CA MET A 272 -4.38 17.93 0.68
C MET A 272 -4.35 19.35 1.25
N ALA A 273 -5.35 19.75 2.03
CA ALA A 273 -5.35 21.04 2.70
C ALA A 273 -4.30 21.08 3.82
N ILE A 274 -4.18 19.99 4.57
CA ILE A 274 -3.17 19.84 5.63
C ILE A 274 -1.75 19.89 5.05
N SER A 275 -1.50 19.14 3.97
CA SER A 275 -0.16 19.06 3.37
C SER A 275 0.36 20.37 2.78
N LYS A 276 -0.52 21.31 2.41
CA LYS A 276 -0.14 22.65 1.93
C LYS A 276 0.19 23.63 3.05
N SER A 277 -0.20 23.32 4.28
CA SER A 277 -0.01 24.20 5.45
C SER A 277 1.23 23.87 6.27
N SER A 278 1.82 22.69 6.05
CA SER A 278 3.05 22.18 6.66
C SER A 278 4.28 22.48 5.80
#